data_AF-A0A2H0Q3F6-F1
#
_entry.id   AF-A0A2H0Q3F6-F1
#
_cell.length_a   1.000
_cell.length_b   1.000
_cell.length_c   1.000
_cell.angle_alpha   90.00
_cell.angle_beta   90.00
_cell.angle_gamma   90.00
#
_symmetry.space_group_name_H-M   'P 1'
#
loop_
_entity.id
_entity.type
_entity.pdbx_description
1 polymer ?
#
loop_
_entity_poly.entity_id
_entity_poly.type
_entity_poly.pdbx_seq_one_letter_code
_entity_poly.pdbx_strand_id
1 'polypeptide(L)'
;MKFKSVTTIFVFLSLILSGCMPETARTTRKANVGGSSTTGDGGNQTGPGAGPGDSTLDDSLLDTITDSGKVELRHIIDPESGNYKTKVTIPKNYNGYLFLSGLNVTSLSNRLIKVRFKFGRELEPVTIPAVVTRGEGINPSTDIEVLALNLSNRPFENIRLIYDLYDYNNYYDTTDAAETVEPTQDALNGGLFCRGLKIEHDPTFNLTASNTACDTAGETCQYAYAKILDGGLVNNNTNIRINPKEPQIDTLGGGYSLLTQTEKLKRCLPDNADATQLSSVLGISPALGGVIYGNTIVTDHQYQGPFRVLAQSTWQISGGALFSAVNATTKASGIFQSAFTAGVAAQGYNSFLFPRATQMSLQSGVEHFSSTLPFEARTLVNGGLAASGDSDWMDGCNKRVSTYDSYANETIASCNVVATIEILATDNSGQDVVLNTTSKVKLQLSRASTKNYDGREMLYSSLNSCTNSSACGGDECCFNSRCWSKEIVSQCLEDVDVIGNLATGQSCASDYECSSFCCNQSTNTCAVHVNTTEQTVLCGKSPGQACVAKEFCRKENIPTCFKVKTGITPEGQQLCALRCYNVPTFGDCVNLRCVAPIPPTPPAFDPANPNCSDAIDPPTGF
;
A
#
# COMPACT_ATOMS: atom_id res chain seq x y z
N MET A 1 12.40 52.78 37.20
CA MET A 1 11.36 52.75 36.15
C MET A 1 11.18 51.29 35.72
N LYS A 2 10.00 50.73 36.03
CA LYS A 2 9.32 49.49 35.59
C LYS A 2 10.11 48.38 34.85
N PHE A 3 10.38 47.27 35.55
CA PHE A 3 10.64 45.92 34.98
C PHE A 3 9.76 44.86 35.66
N LYS A 4 8.44 45.10 35.73
CA LYS A 4 7.47 44.17 36.36
C LYS A 4 6.32 43.72 35.45
N SER A 5 6.34 44.00 34.15
CA SER A 5 5.22 43.66 33.23
C SER A 5 5.54 42.61 32.16
N VAL A 6 6.77 42.08 32.08
CA VAL A 6 7.13 41.08 31.04
C VAL A 6 7.00 39.64 31.54
N THR A 7 7.18 39.39 32.84
CA THR A 7 7.09 38.05 33.43
C THR A 7 5.65 37.53 33.58
N THR A 8 4.66 38.43 33.65
CA THR A 8 3.24 38.05 33.80
C THR A 8 2.60 37.64 32.47
N ILE A 9 3.17 38.06 31.33
CA ILE A 9 2.67 37.70 29.99
C ILE A 9 3.15 36.31 29.58
N PHE A 10 4.35 35.88 30.02
CA PHE A 10 4.85 34.53 29.73
C PHE A 10 4.15 33.43 30.54
N VAL A 11 3.65 33.73 31.75
CA VAL A 11 2.91 32.75 32.58
C VAL A 11 1.46 32.58 32.11
N PHE A 12 0.84 33.62 31.53
CA PHE A 12 -0.51 33.51 30.96
C PHE A 12 -0.53 32.83 29.59
N LEU A 13 0.56 32.91 28.81
CA LEU A 13 0.65 32.25 27.51
C LEU A 13 0.92 30.73 27.63
N SER A 14 1.51 30.28 28.74
CA SER A 14 1.73 28.84 29.04
C SER A 14 0.50 28.10 29.58
N LEU A 15 -0.58 28.82 29.95
CA LEU A 15 -1.82 28.24 30.50
C LEU A 15 -2.92 28.02 29.45
N ILE A 16 -2.69 28.41 28.18
CA ILE A 16 -3.67 28.31 27.09
C ILE A 16 -3.37 27.15 26.12
N LEU A 17 -2.27 26.39 26.34
CA LEU A 17 -1.86 25.26 25.49
C LEU A 17 -2.08 23.86 26.12
N SER A 18 -2.83 23.77 27.21
CA SER A 18 -3.15 22.50 27.89
C SER A 18 -4.66 22.27 28.01
N GLY A 19 -5.38 22.27 26.88
CA GLY A 19 -6.81 21.99 26.84
C GLY A 19 -7.18 21.08 25.68
N CYS A 20 -7.14 19.77 25.92
CA CYS A 20 -8.01 18.72 25.35
C CYS A 20 -7.44 17.33 25.68
N MET A 21 -7.61 16.89 26.92
CA MET A 21 -7.68 15.47 27.27
C MET A 21 -8.93 15.26 28.12
N PRO A 22 -9.83 14.30 27.80
CA PRO A 22 -10.93 13.96 28.67
C PRO A 22 -10.43 13.16 29.88
N GLU A 23 -10.82 13.63 31.06
CA GLU A 23 -10.56 13.01 32.36
C GLU A 23 -11.27 11.66 32.52
N THR A 24 -10.54 10.74 33.14
CA THR A 24 -11.00 9.52 33.80
C THR A 24 -12.00 9.79 34.92
N ALA A 25 -13.16 9.13 34.88
CA ALA A 25 -14.01 8.96 36.06
C ALA A 25 -13.54 7.75 36.90
N ARG A 26 -13.19 8.02 38.17
CA ARG A 26 -13.03 7.01 39.22
C ARG A 26 -14.40 6.61 39.78
N THR A 27 -14.65 5.31 39.94
CA THR A 27 -15.39 4.78 41.11
C THR A 27 -15.10 3.30 41.37
N THR A 28 -14.50 3.06 42.55
CA THR A 28 -14.70 1.93 43.49
C THR A 28 -14.53 0.47 43.02
N ARG A 29 -13.34 -0.10 43.28
CA ARG A 29 -13.16 -1.53 43.58
C ARG A 29 -13.54 -1.77 45.05
N LYS A 30 -14.55 -2.61 45.29
CA LYS A 30 -14.66 -3.37 46.55
C LYS A 30 -13.93 -4.70 46.35
N ALA A 31 -12.97 -4.96 47.23
CA ALA A 31 -12.35 -6.27 47.39
C ALA A 31 -13.41 -7.28 47.88
N ASN A 32 -13.30 -8.53 47.46
CA ASN A 32 -13.63 -9.62 48.36
C ASN A 32 -12.65 -10.79 48.19
N VAL A 33 -12.09 -11.16 49.34
CA VAL A 33 -11.11 -12.21 49.60
C VAL A 33 -11.81 -13.57 49.60
N GLY A 34 -11.07 -14.63 49.25
CA GLY A 34 -11.58 -15.99 49.04
C GLY A 34 -11.96 -16.80 50.29
N GLY A 35 -12.26 -18.08 50.02
CA GLY A 35 -12.60 -19.15 50.98
C GLY A 35 -13.70 -20.04 50.39
N SER A 36 -13.38 -21.15 49.73
CA SER A 36 -13.18 -22.51 50.29
C SER A 36 -14.46 -23.17 50.85
N SER A 37 -14.90 -24.20 50.13
CA SER A 37 -15.48 -25.48 50.58
C SER A 37 -16.30 -25.57 51.87
N THR A 38 -17.59 -25.91 51.72
CA THR A 38 -18.37 -26.83 52.61
C THR A 38 -19.55 -27.38 51.79
N THR A 39 -19.56 -28.65 51.38
CA THR A 39 -20.27 -29.79 52.02
C THR A 39 -21.71 -29.49 52.45
N GLY A 40 -22.66 -30.23 51.87
CA GLY A 40 -24.09 -30.04 52.06
C GLY A 40 -24.67 -30.67 53.31
N ASP A 41 -25.94 -30.35 53.58
CA ASP A 41 -26.96 -31.31 54.02
C ASP A 41 -28.38 -30.71 53.84
N GLY A 42 -29.38 -31.59 53.80
CA GLY A 42 -30.71 -31.34 53.25
C GLY A 42 -31.73 -30.56 54.09
N GLY A 43 -32.89 -30.32 53.48
CA GLY A 43 -34.06 -29.71 54.13
C GLY A 43 -35.26 -29.61 53.20
N ASN A 44 -36.17 -30.57 53.35
CA ASN A 44 -37.44 -30.74 52.64
C ASN A 44 -38.46 -29.65 53.02
N GLN A 45 -39.11 -28.99 52.04
CA GLN A 45 -40.45 -28.41 52.23
C GLN A 45 -41.18 -28.19 50.89
N THR A 46 -42.43 -28.66 50.89
CA THR A 46 -43.42 -28.69 49.81
C THR A 46 -44.18 -27.38 49.68
N GLY A 47 -44.52 -27.00 48.45
CA GLY A 47 -45.53 -25.97 48.14
C GLY A 47 -45.71 -25.77 46.63
N PRO A 48 -46.88 -26.09 46.04
CA PRO A 48 -47.14 -25.90 44.62
C PRO A 48 -47.64 -24.48 44.37
N GLY A 49 -46.90 -23.70 43.59
CA GLY A 49 -47.30 -22.35 43.18
C GLY A 49 -47.15 -22.20 41.68
N ALA A 50 -48.20 -22.56 40.93
CA ALA A 50 -48.35 -22.11 39.55
C ALA A 50 -48.68 -20.60 39.58
N GLY A 51 -47.74 -19.78 39.11
CA GLY A 51 -47.94 -18.36 38.80
C GLY A 51 -47.45 -18.10 37.38
N PRO A 52 -48.27 -17.50 36.49
CA PRO A 52 -47.87 -17.21 35.13
C PRO A 52 -47.08 -15.90 35.05
N GLY A 53 -45.96 -15.95 34.32
CA GLY A 53 -45.39 -14.82 33.57
C GLY A 53 -44.84 -13.65 34.35
N ASP A 54 -43.50 -13.56 34.43
CA ASP A 54 -42.84 -12.29 34.16
C ASP A 54 -41.85 -12.50 33.02
N SER A 55 -42.23 -11.98 31.86
CA SER A 55 -41.47 -11.97 30.63
C SER A 55 -40.36 -10.93 30.73
N THR A 56 -39.18 -11.33 31.21
CA THR A 56 -37.95 -10.59 30.90
C THR A 56 -37.48 -10.99 29.51
N LEU A 57 -37.83 -10.11 28.57
CA LEU A 57 -37.27 -10.02 27.23
C LEU A 57 -35.73 -9.88 27.28
N ASP A 58 -35.09 -10.57 26.35
CA ASP A 58 -33.72 -10.40 25.82
C ASP A 58 -32.66 -11.46 26.17
N ASP A 59 -33.04 -12.75 26.08
CA ASP A 59 -32.09 -13.86 25.90
C ASP A 59 -32.24 -14.53 24.52
N SER A 60 -33.31 -14.25 23.76
CA SER A 60 -33.64 -14.98 22.53
C SER A 60 -32.65 -14.77 21.38
N LEU A 61 -31.82 -13.74 21.44
CA LEU A 61 -30.87 -13.37 20.38
C LEU A 61 -29.58 -14.19 20.46
N LEU A 62 -29.14 -14.55 21.67
CA LEU A 62 -28.10 -15.54 21.92
C LEU A 62 -28.68 -16.96 21.87
N ASP A 63 -29.92 -17.17 22.34
CA ASP A 63 -30.48 -18.51 22.49
C ASP A 63 -30.76 -19.20 21.13
N THR A 64 -31.11 -18.42 20.10
CA THR A 64 -31.20 -18.95 18.71
C THR A 64 -29.83 -19.27 18.09
N ILE A 65 -28.73 -18.68 18.57
CA ILE A 65 -27.37 -18.97 18.10
C ILE A 65 -26.81 -20.22 18.80
N THR A 66 -27.22 -20.48 20.04
CA THR A 66 -26.88 -21.72 20.75
C THR A 66 -27.50 -22.96 20.10
N ASP A 67 -28.70 -22.86 19.53
CA ASP A 67 -29.35 -23.98 18.82
C ASP A 67 -28.79 -24.25 17.41
N SER A 68 -28.24 -23.24 16.71
CA SER A 68 -27.65 -23.39 15.36
C SER A 68 -26.11 -23.48 15.33
N GLY A 69 -25.47 -23.39 16.49
CA GLY A 69 -24.02 -23.29 16.63
C GLY A 69 -23.50 -21.85 16.41
N LYS A 70 -22.48 -21.46 17.18
CA LYS A 70 -21.84 -20.15 17.08
C LYS A 70 -21.19 -19.98 15.69
N VAL A 71 -21.45 -18.86 15.03
CA VAL A 71 -20.80 -18.51 13.75
C VAL A 71 -19.31 -18.36 14.00
N GLU A 72 -18.48 -18.89 13.10
CA GLU A 72 -17.02 -18.77 13.20
C GLU A 72 -16.39 -18.49 11.84
N LEU A 73 -15.63 -17.39 11.74
CA LEU A 73 -14.90 -17.05 10.52
C LEU A 73 -13.60 -17.87 10.42
N ARG A 74 -13.38 -18.51 9.26
CA ARG A 74 -12.22 -19.38 9.01
C ARG A 74 -11.30 -18.86 7.91
N HIS A 75 -11.85 -18.31 6.83
CA HIS A 75 -11.05 -17.86 5.69
C HIS A 75 -11.62 -16.59 5.05
N ILE A 76 -10.77 -15.93 4.27
CA ILE A 76 -11.11 -14.94 3.27
C ILE A 76 -10.90 -15.59 1.90
N ILE A 77 -11.82 -15.39 0.97
CA ILE A 77 -11.59 -15.75 -0.42
C ILE A 77 -10.79 -14.62 -1.05
N ASP A 78 -9.60 -14.96 -1.54
CA ASP A 78 -8.72 -14.02 -2.22
C ASP A 78 -9.40 -13.53 -3.51
N PRO A 79 -9.63 -12.21 -3.67
CA PRO A 79 -10.32 -11.69 -4.84
C PRO A 79 -9.52 -11.85 -6.15
N GLU A 80 -8.19 -12.03 -6.08
CA GLU A 80 -7.38 -12.23 -7.29
C GLU A 80 -7.29 -13.71 -7.68
N SER A 81 -7.18 -14.62 -6.70
CA SER A 81 -6.96 -16.05 -6.98
C SER A 81 -8.18 -16.96 -6.78
N GLY A 82 -9.25 -16.46 -6.16
CA GLY A 82 -10.43 -17.26 -5.80
C GLY A 82 -10.19 -18.29 -4.68
N ASN A 83 -8.99 -18.36 -4.13
CA ASN A 83 -8.62 -19.37 -3.13
C ASN A 83 -8.98 -18.94 -1.71
N TYR A 84 -9.31 -19.93 -0.88
CA TYR A 84 -9.54 -19.76 0.55
C TYR A 84 -8.21 -19.57 1.28
N LYS A 85 -8.00 -18.40 1.89
CA LYS A 85 -6.78 -18.07 2.63
C LYS A 85 -7.10 -17.53 4.03
N THR A 86 -6.24 -17.83 5.00
CA THR A 86 -6.28 -17.21 6.33
C THR A 86 -5.69 -15.81 6.35
N LYS A 87 -4.93 -15.46 5.30
CA LYS A 87 -4.37 -14.13 5.06
C LYS A 87 -4.61 -13.70 3.62
N VAL A 88 -5.14 -12.49 3.42
CA VAL A 88 -5.28 -11.86 2.10
C VAL A 88 -4.77 -10.42 2.19
N THR A 89 -4.01 -10.00 1.19
CA THR A 89 -3.60 -8.60 1.01
C THR A 89 -4.40 -8.00 -0.13
N ILE A 90 -4.99 -6.83 0.08
CA ILE A 90 -5.67 -6.06 -0.98
C ILE A 90 -5.19 -4.59 -0.96
N PRO A 91 -5.23 -3.89 -2.10
CA PRO A 91 -5.04 -2.45 -2.12
C PRO A 91 -6.12 -1.73 -1.31
N LYS A 92 -5.77 -0.65 -0.60
CA LYS A 92 -6.74 0.12 0.21
C LYS A 92 -7.89 0.74 -0.60
N ASN A 93 -7.71 0.92 -1.92
CA ASN A 93 -8.72 1.44 -2.85
C ASN A 93 -9.50 0.34 -3.61
N TYR A 94 -9.39 -0.92 -3.18
CA TYR A 94 -10.14 -2.03 -3.78
C TYR A 94 -11.66 -1.75 -3.76
N ASN A 95 -12.31 -1.95 -4.90
CA ASN A 95 -13.72 -1.58 -5.14
C ASN A 95 -14.64 -2.76 -5.50
N GLY A 96 -14.17 -4.00 -5.35
CA GLY A 96 -14.93 -5.21 -5.67
C GLY A 96 -15.67 -5.81 -4.47
N TYR A 97 -15.98 -7.10 -4.57
CA TYR A 97 -16.56 -7.87 -3.47
C TYR A 97 -15.47 -8.59 -2.69
N LEU A 98 -15.59 -8.58 -1.36
CA LEU A 98 -14.78 -9.40 -0.48
C LEU A 98 -15.65 -10.48 0.13
N PHE A 99 -15.23 -11.74 0.04
CA PHE A 99 -15.99 -12.86 0.56
C PHE A 99 -15.28 -13.48 1.77
N LEU A 100 -16.05 -13.74 2.81
CA LEU A 100 -15.61 -14.30 4.08
C LEU A 100 -16.32 -15.64 4.29
N SER A 101 -15.56 -16.71 4.53
CA SER A 101 -16.10 -18.06 4.73
C SER A 101 -15.88 -18.57 6.15
N GLY A 102 -16.83 -19.35 6.64
CA GLY A 102 -16.87 -19.75 8.04
C GLY A 102 -17.84 -20.90 8.30
N LEU A 103 -17.90 -21.32 9.56
CA LEU A 103 -18.86 -22.30 10.05
C LEU A 103 -20.13 -21.61 10.52
N ASN A 104 -21.27 -22.28 10.32
CA ASN A 104 -22.61 -21.84 10.74
C ASN A 104 -23.05 -20.48 10.18
N VAL A 105 -22.46 -20.01 9.06
CA VAL A 105 -22.85 -18.74 8.41
C VAL A 105 -24.33 -18.74 8.02
N THR A 106 -24.90 -19.92 7.73
CA THR A 106 -26.32 -20.16 7.44
C THR A 106 -27.27 -19.63 8.51
N SER A 107 -26.86 -19.63 9.79
CA SER A 107 -27.65 -19.10 10.90
C SER A 107 -27.92 -17.59 10.79
N LEU A 108 -27.20 -16.89 9.91
CA LEU A 108 -27.28 -15.45 9.72
C LEU A 108 -28.21 -15.00 8.59
N SER A 109 -28.77 -15.94 7.80
CA SER A 109 -29.53 -15.66 6.56
C SER A 109 -30.72 -14.71 6.71
N ASN A 110 -31.36 -14.67 7.90
CA ASN A 110 -32.52 -13.82 8.18
C ASN A 110 -32.18 -12.56 9.01
N ARG A 111 -30.93 -12.12 9.03
CA ARG A 111 -30.46 -11.02 9.89
C ARG A 111 -29.75 -9.93 9.08
N LEU A 112 -29.82 -8.69 9.57
CA LEU A 112 -28.98 -7.60 9.06
C LEU A 112 -27.57 -7.76 9.62
N ILE A 113 -26.63 -8.20 8.78
CA ILE A 113 -25.26 -8.49 9.18
C ILE A 113 -24.33 -7.35 8.76
N LYS A 114 -23.39 -7.04 9.65
CA LYS A 114 -22.25 -6.18 9.34
C LYS A 114 -20.98 -6.90 9.77
N VAL A 115 -19.88 -6.62 9.09
CA VAL A 115 -18.55 -7.07 9.47
C VAL A 115 -17.74 -5.85 9.85
N ARG A 116 -17.14 -5.87 11.04
CA ARG A 116 -16.27 -4.81 11.53
C ARG A 116 -14.83 -5.29 11.57
N PHE A 117 -13.98 -4.61 10.81
CA PHE A 117 -12.54 -4.80 10.82
C PHE A 117 -11.92 -3.79 11.77
N LYS A 118 -11.07 -4.24 12.70
CA LYS A 118 -10.30 -3.36 13.60
C LYS A 118 -8.85 -3.38 13.17
N PHE A 119 -8.35 -2.27 12.65
CA PHE A 119 -7.02 -2.17 12.04
C PHE A 119 -5.93 -1.76 13.04
N GLY A 120 -4.78 -2.42 12.92
CA GLY A 120 -3.54 -2.12 13.63
C GLY A 120 -3.63 -2.26 15.15
N ARG A 121 -2.60 -1.76 15.82
CA ARG A 121 -2.53 -1.65 17.29
C ARG A 121 -3.58 -0.71 17.87
N GLU A 122 -3.98 0.30 17.10
CA GLU A 122 -4.93 1.34 17.50
C GLU A 122 -6.40 0.85 17.41
N LEU A 123 -6.64 -0.31 16.79
CA LEU A 123 -7.96 -0.94 16.65
C LEU A 123 -8.99 -0.06 15.94
N GLU A 124 -8.56 0.72 14.95
CA GLU A 124 -9.42 1.61 14.17
C GLU A 124 -10.52 0.81 13.46
N PRO A 125 -11.82 1.03 13.79
CA PRO A 125 -12.89 0.19 13.29
C PRO A 125 -13.42 0.68 11.94
N VAL A 126 -13.55 -0.23 10.97
CA VAL A 126 -14.32 -0.02 9.74
C VAL A 126 -15.41 -1.07 9.66
N THR A 127 -16.67 -0.63 9.61
CA THR A 127 -17.84 -1.50 9.59
C THR A 127 -18.48 -1.47 8.22
N ILE A 128 -18.68 -2.65 7.63
CA ILE A 128 -19.18 -2.82 6.27
C ILE A 128 -20.41 -3.75 6.32
N PRO A 129 -21.53 -3.40 5.67
CA PRO A 129 -22.67 -4.31 5.54
C PRO A 129 -22.28 -5.59 4.81
N ALA A 130 -22.82 -6.73 5.27
CA ALA A 130 -22.57 -8.03 4.67
C ALA A 130 -23.88 -8.75 4.38
N VAL A 131 -23.88 -9.57 3.34
CA VAL A 131 -25.02 -10.41 2.94
C VAL A 131 -24.56 -11.86 2.86
N VAL A 132 -25.38 -12.79 3.33
CA VAL A 132 -25.12 -14.22 3.14
C VAL A 132 -25.45 -14.58 1.69
N THR A 133 -24.47 -15.12 0.97
CA THR A 133 -24.63 -15.62 -0.40
C THR A 133 -24.04 -17.02 -0.52
N ARG A 134 -24.34 -17.71 -1.62
CA ARG A 134 -23.70 -18.98 -1.96
C ARG A 134 -22.46 -18.72 -2.82
N GLY A 135 -21.38 -19.43 -2.51
CA GLY A 135 -20.17 -19.52 -3.31
C GLY A 135 -19.89 -20.98 -3.68
N GLU A 136 -19.06 -21.16 -4.70
CA GLU A 136 -18.60 -22.49 -5.12
C GLU A 136 -17.77 -23.13 -4.00
N GLY A 137 -18.10 -24.37 -3.67
CA GLY A 137 -17.41 -25.17 -2.67
C GLY A 137 -16.05 -25.69 -3.13
N ILE A 138 -15.43 -26.49 -2.25
CA ILE A 138 -14.15 -27.17 -2.53
C ILE A 138 -14.30 -28.14 -3.72
N ASN A 139 -15.52 -28.56 -4.07
CA ASN A 139 -15.83 -29.19 -5.34
C ASN A 139 -17.01 -28.46 -6.03
N PRO A 140 -17.14 -28.54 -7.37
CA PRO A 140 -18.21 -27.87 -8.11
C PRO A 140 -19.64 -28.37 -7.79
N SER A 141 -19.76 -29.41 -6.97
CA SER A 141 -21.01 -30.06 -6.59
C SER A 141 -21.47 -29.69 -5.18
N THR A 142 -20.71 -28.89 -4.44
CA THR A 142 -21.07 -28.40 -3.10
C THR A 142 -21.18 -26.89 -3.11
N ASP A 143 -22.33 -26.38 -2.69
CA ASP A 143 -22.51 -24.96 -2.39
C ASP A 143 -22.07 -24.72 -0.94
N ILE A 144 -21.31 -23.65 -0.71
CA ILE A 144 -21.03 -23.15 0.65
C ILE A 144 -21.53 -21.73 0.79
N GLU A 145 -22.09 -21.43 1.95
CA GLU A 145 -22.55 -20.09 2.27
C GLU A 145 -21.41 -19.23 2.81
N VAL A 146 -21.30 -18.03 2.25
CA VAL A 146 -20.25 -17.06 2.54
C VAL A 146 -20.87 -15.70 2.82
N LEU A 147 -20.18 -14.88 3.61
CA LEU A 147 -20.53 -13.47 3.78
C LEU A 147 -19.89 -12.67 2.66
N ALA A 148 -20.70 -12.06 1.80
CA ALA A 148 -20.26 -11.13 0.79
C ALA A 148 -20.32 -9.69 1.31
N LEU A 149 -19.22 -8.97 1.17
CA LEU A 149 -19.09 -7.56 1.51
C LEU A 149 -18.88 -6.77 0.22
N ASN A 150 -19.69 -5.73 0.02
CA ASN A 150 -19.53 -4.82 -1.10
C ASN A 150 -18.54 -3.71 -0.71
N LEU A 151 -17.38 -3.65 -1.39
CA LEU A 151 -16.36 -2.63 -1.18
C LEU A 151 -16.35 -1.55 -2.26
N SER A 152 -17.39 -1.45 -3.12
CA SER A 152 -17.44 -0.47 -4.22
C SER A 152 -17.40 0.99 -3.77
N ASN A 153 -17.77 1.28 -2.52
CA ASN A 153 -17.60 2.60 -1.90
C ASN A 153 -16.20 2.84 -1.30
N ARG A 154 -15.25 1.92 -1.53
CA ARG A 154 -13.86 1.96 -1.09
C ARG A 154 -13.71 2.29 0.40
N PRO A 155 -14.28 1.46 1.29
CA PRO A 155 -14.36 1.78 2.73
C PRO A 155 -13.00 1.85 3.41
N PHE A 156 -11.95 1.34 2.76
CA PHE A 156 -10.57 1.33 3.27
C PHE A 156 -9.68 2.45 2.71
N GLU A 157 -10.17 3.26 1.77
CA GLU A 157 -9.35 4.23 1.01
C GLU A 157 -8.63 5.25 1.91
N ASN A 158 -9.31 5.65 2.99
CA ASN A 158 -8.82 6.64 3.96
C ASN A 158 -8.06 6.03 5.14
N ILE A 159 -7.91 4.70 5.22
CA ILE A 159 -7.11 4.07 6.26
C ILE A 159 -5.64 4.44 6.02
N ARG A 160 -4.99 4.91 7.09
CA ARG A 160 -3.57 5.23 7.06
C ARG A 160 -2.73 3.96 7.10
N LEU A 161 -1.74 3.87 6.21
CA LEU A 161 -0.80 2.76 6.14
C LEU A 161 0.47 3.07 6.95
N ILE A 162 0.33 3.11 8.27
CA ILE A 162 1.40 3.54 9.18
C ILE A 162 2.42 2.45 9.52
N TYR A 163 2.19 1.21 9.09
CA TYR A 163 3.06 0.06 9.32
C TYR A 163 3.79 -0.32 8.03
N ASP A 164 4.77 -1.22 8.13
CA ASP A 164 5.57 -1.65 6.99
C ASP A 164 5.50 -3.16 6.76
N LEU A 165 5.58 -3.55 5.50
CA LEU A 165 5.62 -4.91 5.01
C LEU A 165 7.01 -5.50 5.20
N TYR A 166 7.03 -6.73 5.69
CA TYR A 166 8.22 -7.55 5.82
C TYR A 166 8.09 -8.78 4.94
N ASP A 167 9.18 -9.11 4.25
CA ASP A 167 9.28 -10.20 3.32
C ASP A 167 9.89 -11.43 3.99
N TYR A 168 9.06 -12.44 4.23
CA TYR A 168 9.45 -13.72 4.83
C TYR A 168 9.39 -14.89 3.85
N ASN A 169 9.39 -14.60 2.55
CA ASN A 169 9.61 -15.64 1.55
C ASN A 169 11.00 -16.27 1.71
N ASN A 170 11.13 -17.51 1.23
CA ASN A 170 12.41 -18.21 1.20
C ASN A 170 13.02 -18.06 -0.19
N TYR A 171 14.22 -17.50 -0.27
CA TYR A 171 14.92 -17.26 -1.53
C TYR A 171 16.18 -18.13 -1.73
N TYR A 172 16.34 -19.18 -0.93
CA TYR A 172 17.39 -20.18 -1.16
C TYR A 172 17.05 -21.07 -2.35
N ASP A 173 18.02 -21.29 -3.24
CA ASP A 173 17.94 -22.38 -4.20
C ASP A 173 18.23 -23.71 -3.48
N THR A 174 17.57 -24.78 -3.91
CA THR A 174 17.80 -26.15 -3.45
C THR A 174 19.21 -26.68 -3.74
N THR A 175 19.95 -26.01 -4.63
CA THR A 175 21.31 -26.38 -5.07
C THR A 175 22.42 -25.53 -4.43
N ASP A 176 22.10 -24.34 -3.89
CA ASP A 176 23.07 -23.37 -3.36
C ASP A 176 22.87 -23.10 -1.86
N ALA A 177 23.96 -22.76 -1.18
CA ALA A 177 23.96 -22.35 0.23
C ALA A 177 23.63 -20.86 0.43
N ALA A 178 23.18 -20.15 -0.61
CA ALA A 178 22.92 -18.71 -0.61
C ALA A 178 21.50 -18.40 -1.13
N GLU A 179 20.98 -17.22 -0.77
CA GLU A 179 19.74 -16.71 -1.35
C GLU A 179 20.01 -16.22 -2.78
N THR A 180 19.55 -16.95 -3.78
CA THR A 180 19.76 -16.64 -5.22
C THR A 180 18.46 -16.53 -6.01
N VAL A 181 17.34 -16.97 -5.44
CA VAL A 181 16.02 -16.88 -6.07
C VAL A 181 15.55 -15.43 -6.12
N GLU A 182 14.90 -15.06 -7.22
CA GLU A 182 14.39 -13.70 -7.42
C GLU A 182 13.40 -13.29 -6.32
N PRO A 183 13.65 -12.15 -5.63
CA PRO A 183 12.75 -11.65 -4.61
C PRO A 183 11.46 -11.10 -5.20
N THR A 184 10.37 -11.26 -4.46
CA THR A 184 9.07 -10.77 -4.91
C THR A 184 9.07 -9.24 -4.97
N GLN A 185 8.48 -8.69 -6.03
CA GLN A 185 8.26 -7.25 -6.20
C GLN A 185 6.79 -6.86 -6.01
N ASP A 186 5.93 -7.85 -5.78
CA ASP A 186 4.49 -7.66 -5.65
C ASP A 186 4.09 -7.51 -4.17
N ALA A 187 3.57 -6.33 -3.81
CA ALA A 187 3.10 -6.02 -2.46
C ALA A 187 1.90 -6.89 -2.02
N LEU A 188 1.23 -7.59 -2.94
CA LEU A 188 0.13 -8.50 -2.67
C LEU A 188 0.59 -9.94 -2.39
N ASN A 189 1.89 -10.22 -2.52
CA ASN A 189 2.44 -11.55 -2.34
C ASN A 189 2.12 -12.15 -0.95
N GLY A 190 1.72 -13.42 -0.95
CA GLY A 190 1.29 -14.14 0.26
C GLY A 190 2.39 -14.37 1.30
N GLY A 191 3.66 -14.17 0.98
CA GLY A 191 4.79 -14.24 1.91
C GLY A 191 5.11 -12.93 2.63
N LEU A 192 4.40 -11.84 2.33
CA LEU A 192 4.61 -10.52 2.95
C LEU A 192 3.70 -10.30 4.16
N PHE A 193 4.26 -9.77 5.25
CA PHE A 193 3.54 -9.58 6.51
C PHE A 193 3.69 -8.15 7.02
N CYS A 194 2.56 -7.54 7.34
CA CYS A 194 2.49 -6.20 7.90
C CYS A 194 2.68 -6.24 9.41
N ARG A 195 3.79 -5.65 9.90
CA ARG A 195 4.07 -5.60 11.35
C ARG A 195 3.32 -4.44 12.01
N GLY A 196 2.07 -4.69 12.39
CA GLY A 196 1.19 -3.65 12.94
C GLY A 196 0.41 -4.03 14.20
N LEU A 197 0.62 -5.22 14.76
CA LEU A 197 -0.26 -5.78 15.79
C LEU A 197 0.38 -5.86 17.17
N LYS A 198 -0.48 -5.82 18.20
CA LYS A 198 -0.13 -6.31 19.54
C LYS A 198 0.10 -7.82 19.49
N ILE A 199 0.95 -8.33 20.39
CA ILE A 199 1.27 -9.76 20.42
C ILE A 199 0.02 -10.63 20.64
N GLU A 200 -0.95 -10.17 21.42
CA GLU A 200 -2.23 -10.86 21.66
C GLU A 200 -3.10 -11.04 20.39
N HIS A 201 -2.85 -10.23 19.36
CA HIS A 201 -3.57 -10.27 18.09
C HIS A 201 -2.75 -10.94 16.98
N ASP A 202 -1.52 -11.37 17.25
CA ASP A 202 -0.66 -12.06 16.29
C ASP A 202 -0.95 -13.58 16.32
N PRO A 203 -1.58 -14.16 15.28
CA PRO A 203 -1.90 -15.58 15.25
C PRO A 203 -0.69 -16.47 14.97
N THR A 204 0.46 -15.89 14.59
CA THR A 204 1.69 -16.63 14.28
C THR A 204 2.52 -16.90 15.54
N PHE A 205 2.30 -16.12 16.60
CA PHE A 205 2.97 -16.31 17.88
C PHE A 205 2.28 -17.37 18.74
N ASN A 206 3.07 -18.37 19.14
CA ASN A 206 2.62 -19.44 20.02
C ASN A 206 2.91 -19.06 21.48
N LEU A 207 1.94 -18.42 22.13
CA LEU A 207 1.99 -18.11 23.55
C LEU A 207 2.17 -19.40 24.37
N THR A 208 3.17 -19.42 25.24
CA THR A 208 3.38 -20.50 26.21
C THR A 208 3.24 -19.94 27.63
N ALA A 209 2.96 -20.80 28.61
CA ALA A 209 2.90 -20.37 30.01
C ALA A 209 4.24 -19.80 30.51
N SER A 210 5.36 -20.22 29.90
CA SER A 210 6.72 -19.78 30.21
C SER A 210 7.19 -18.56 29.42
N ASN A 211 6.64 -18.33 28.21
CA ASN A 211 6.97 -17.15 27.40
C ASN A 211 5.72 -16.49 26.82
N THR A 212 5.47 -15.26 27.27
CA THR A 212 4.37 -14.42 26.83
C THR A 212 4.81 -13.29 25.89
N ALA A 213 6.10 -13.16 25.63
CA ALA A 213 6.68 -12.12 24.77
C ALA A 213 7.41 -12.76 23.58
N CYS A 214 7.45 -12.08 22.43
CA CYS A 214 8.30 -12.51 21.33
C CYS A 214 9.71 -11.95 21.55
N ASP A 215 10.55 -12.70 22.26
CA ASP A 215 11.86 -12.25 22.72
C ASP A 215 12.99 -13.27 22.52
N THR A 216 12.65 -14.50 22.15
CA THR A 216 13.58 -15.61 22.03
C THR A 216 13.89 -15.93 20.58
N ALA A 217 15.13 -16.33 20.30
CA ALA A 217 15.55 -16.68 18.94
C ALA A 217 14.70 -17.82 18.37
N GLY A 218 14.27 -17.68 17.12
CA GLY A 218 13.43 -18.67 16.41
C GLY A 218 11.92 -18.55 16.66
N GLU A 219 11.48 -17.67 17.56
CA GLU A 219 10.06 -17.37 17.70
C GLU A 219 9.50 -16.73 16.42
N THR A 220 8.24 -17.03 16.13
CA THR A 220 7.53 -16.54 14.94
C THR A 220 6.44 -15.58 15.38
N CYS A 221 6.63 -14.29 15.15
CA CYS A 221 5.66 -13.25 15.48
C CYS A 221 5.61 -12.24 14.33
N GLN A 222 5.11 -12.71 13.19
CA GLN A 222 5.24 -12.04 11.90
C GLN A 222 4.42 -10.74 11.79
N TYR A 223 3.38 -10.58 12.61
CA TYR A 223 2.56 -9.36 12.66
C TYR A 223 2.85 -8.47 13.85
N ALA A 224 3.59 -8.98 14.84
CA ALA A 224 4.00 -8.23 16.02
C ALA A 224 4.69 -6.93 15.62
N TYR A 225 4.18 -5.83 16.16
CA TYR A 225 4.58 -4.48 15.80
C TYR A 225 6.08 -4.26 15.99
N ALA A 226 6.71 -3.83 14.90
CA ALA A 226 8.01 -3.20 14.86
C ALA A 226 8.02 -2.26 13.67
N LYS A 227 8.80 -1.17 13.77
CA LYS A 227 8.87 -0.17 12.70
C LYS A 227 10.29 0.34 12.51
N ILE A 228 10.81 0.14 11.32
CA ILE A 228 12.10 0.70 10.88
C ILE A 228 11.87 1.56 9.64
N LEU A 229 12.74 2.54 9.44
CA LEU A 229 12.80 3.32 8.20
C LEU A 229 14.19 3.20 7.60
N ASP A 230 14.29 3.36 6.28
CA ASP A 230 15.59 3.60 5.64
C ASP A 230 16.25 4.84 6.23
N GLY A 231 17.55 4.75 6.49
CA GLY A 231 18.33 5.78 7.15
C GLY A 231 19.61 6.08 6.40
N GLY A 232 19.89 7.37 6.22
CA GLY A 232 21.19 7.89 5.83
C GLY A 232 22.11 8.10 7.02
N LEU A 233 23.20 8.85 6.79
CA LEU A 233 24.11 9.26 7.85
C LEU A 233 23.46 10.24 8.82
N VAL A 234 24.03 10.33 10.03
CA VAL A 234 23.58 11.27 11.06
C VAL A 234 24.52 12.45 11.10
N ASN A 235 23.99 13.65 11.03
CA ASN A 235 24.78 14.86 11.16
C ASN A 235 25.23 15.04 12.62
N ASN A 236 26.52 15.18 12.87
CA ASN A 236 27.10 15.30 14.22
C ASN A 236 26.70 16.58 14.94
N ASN A 237 26.40 17.66 14.20
CA ASN A 237 26.07 18.96 14.79
C ASN A 237 24.60 19.03 15.20
N THR A 238 23.69 18.48 14.40
CA THR A 238 22.25 18.52 14.68
C THR A 238 21.74 17.24 15.36
N ASN A 239 22.53 16.16 15.31
CA ASN A 239 22.12 14.81 15.68
C ASN A 239 20.84 14.35 14.94
N ILE A 240 20.60 14.90 13.74
CA ILE A 240 19.48 14.54 12.89
C ILE A 240 19.98 13.54 11.84
N ARG A 241 19.25 12.43 11.73
CA ARG A 241 19.48 11.45 10.66
C ARG A 241 18.92 11.95 9.34
N ILE A 242 19.70 11.82 8.28
CA ILE A 242 19.24 12.08 6.92
C ILE A 242 18.28 10.96 6.51
N ASN A 243 17.09 11.31 6.03
CA ASN A 243 16.22 10.35 5.35
C ASN A 243 16.63 10.30 3.88
N PRO A 244 16.89 9.12 3.31
CA PRO A 244 17.21 9.01 1.90
C PRO A 244 16.03 9.47 1.05
N LYS A 245 16.32 10.14 -0.05
CA LYS A 245 15.35 10.71 -1.00
C LYS A 245 15.61 10.30 -2.43
N GLU A 246 16.79 9.77 -2.72
CA GLU A 246 17.23 9.44 -4.07
C GLU A 246 17.75 7.98 -4.10
N PRO A 247 17.51 7.24 -5.19
CA PRO A 247 18.12 5.93 -5.38
C PRO A 247 19.62 6.05 -5.69
N GLN A 248 20.34 4.95 -5.59
CA GLN A 248 21.77 4.80 -5.86
C GLN A 248 22.05 4.74 -7.38
N ILE A 249 21.53 5.72 -8.12
CA ILE A 249 21.76 5.90 -9.55
C ILE A 249 22.38 7.27 -9.82
N ASP A 250 22.97 7.40 -11.00
CA ASP A 250 23.37 8.67 -11.58
C ASP A 250 22.14 9.43 -12.11
N THR A 251 21.59 10.25 -11.25
CA THR A 251 20.45 11.12 -11.54
C THR A 251 20.84 12.38 -12.32
N LEU A 252 22.09 12.55 -12.77
CA LEU A 252 22.51 13.73 -13.54
C LEU A 252 23.08 13.36 -14.93
N GLY A 253 23.34 12.08 -15.20
CA GLY A 253 23.84 11.60 -16.50
C GLY A 253 25.32 11.92 -16.77
N GLY A 254 26.04 12.46 -15.80
CA GLY A 254 27.47 12.81 -15.90
C GLY A 254 28.42 11.74 -15.32
N GLY A 255 27.88 10.66 -14.78
CA GLY A 255 28.58 9.65 -14.00
C GLY A 255 28.39 9.83 -12.49
N TYR A 256 28.18 8.72 -11.79
CA TYR A 256 27.95 8.68 -10.34
C TYR A 256 29.12 9.29 -9.55
N SER A 257 30.35 9.09 -10.05
CA SER A 257 31.56 9.60 -9.41
C SER A 257 31.58 11.13 -9.33
N LEU A 258 31.00 11.81 -10.33
CA LEU A 258 30.97 13.28 -10.42
C LEU A 258 29.94 13.94 -9.51
N LEU A 259 29.01 13.16 -8.94
CA LEU A 259 28.03 13.69 -8.00
C LEU A 259 28.69 14.29 -6.76
N THR A 260 28.14 15.41 -6.30
CA THR A 260 28.63 16.12 -5.11
C THR A 260 28.40 15.29 -3.84
N GLN A 261 29.14 15.57 -2.77
CA GLN A 261 28.93 14.88 -1.49
C GLN A 261 27.50 15.07 -0.97
N THR A 262 26.93 16.27 -1.14
CA THR A 262 25.56 16.59 -0.72
C THR A 262 24.52 15.72 -1.43
N GLU A 263 24.72 15.42 -2.72
CA GLU A 263 23.85 14.52 -3.49
C GLU A 263 24.03 13.07 -3.04
N LYS A 264 25.28 12.62 -2.88
CA LYS A 264 25.57 11.27 -2.38
C LYS A 264 24.95 11.00 -1.01
N LEU A 265 24.91 12.00 -0.11
CA LEU A 265 24.30 11.88 1.21
C LEU A 265 22.76 11.72 1.20
N LYS A 266 22.07 12.08 0.11
CA LYS A 266 20.62 11.87 -0.02
C LYS A 266 20.26 10.45 -0.44
N ARG A 267 21.24 9.61 -0.77
CA ARG A 267 21.01 8.28 -1.33
C ARG A 267 20.87 7.22 -0.25
N CYS A 268 20.27 6.10 -0.62
CA CYS A 268 20.21 4.90 0.22
C CYS A 268 21.62 4.45 0.64
N LEU A 269 21.75 4.01 1.90
CA LEU A 269 22.95 3.29 2.35
C LEU A 269 22.83 1.82 1.96
N PRO A 270 23.97 1.14 1.70
CA PRO A 270 24.01 -0.31 1.51
C PRO A 270 23.39 -1.06 2.68
N ASP A 271 22.56 -2.06 2.39
CA ASP A 271 22.01 -2.95 3.41
C ASP A 271 22.97 -4.11 3.71
N ASN A 272 24.19 -3.79 4.17
CA ASN A 272 25.19 -4.74 4.65
C ASN A 272 26.30 -4.03 5.46
N ALA A 273 27.28 -4.80 5.91
CA ALA A 273 28.44 -4.30 6.67
C ALA A 273 29.71 -4.07 5.82
N ASP A 274 29.60 -4.09 4.48
CA ASP A 274 30.75 -3.95 3.58
C ASP A 274 31.24 -2.49 3.50
N ALA A 275 32.45 -2.27 4.02
CA ALA A 275 33.10 -0.96 4.02
C ALA A 275 33.44 -0.45 2.62
N THR A 276 33.75 -1.35 1.69
CA THR A 276 34.09 -1.02 0.31
C THR A 276 32.85 -0.52 -0.43
N GLN A 277 31.72 -1.23 -0.27
CA GLN A 277 30.45 -0.81 -0.86
C GLN A 277 30.00 0.53 -0.27
N LEU A 278 30.07 0.70 1.06
CA LEU A 278 29.73 1.97 1.72
C LEU A 278 30.61 3.13 1.21
N SER A 279 31.92 2.90 1.08
CA SER A 279 32.86 3.90 0.55
C SER A 279 32.51 4.27 -0.89
N SER A 280 32.14 3.29 -1.71
CA SER A 280 31.80 3.51 -3.11
C SER A 280 30.51 4.31 -3.28
N VAL A 281 29.44 3.95 -2.56
CA VAL A 281 28.16 4.68 -2.58
C VAL A 281 28.34 6.13 -2.10
N LEU A 282 29.16 6.35 -1.07
CA LEU A 282 29.37 7.69 -0.51
C LEU A 282 30.50 8.47 -1.20
N GLY A 283 31.23 7.86 -2.14
CA GLY A 283 32.37 8.48 -2.83
C GLY A 283 33.56 8.80 -1.93
N ILE A 284 33.80 8.00 -0.89
CA ILE A 284 34.87 8.19 0.10
C ILE A 284 36.19 7.66 -0.45
N SER A 285 37.25 8.49 -0.45
CA SER A 285 38.60 8.11 -0.85
C SER A 285 39.64 8.63 0.16
N PRO A 286 40.56 7.79 0.66
CA PRO A 286 40.69 6.34 0.39
C PRO A 286 39.52 5.54 0.99
N ALA A 287 39.30 4.33 0.48
CA ALA A 287 38.23 3.44 0.97
C ALA A 287 38.40 3.14 2.48
N LEU A 288 37.26 2.99 3.16
CA LEU A 288 37.21 2.66 4.58
C LEU A 288 37.78 1.27 4.84
N GLY A 289 38.64 1.13 5.86
CA GLY A 289 39.16 -0.17 6.30
C GLY A 289 38.16 -1.00 7.12
N GLY A 290 36.99 -0.46 7.42
CA GLY A 290 35.91 -1.12 8.17
C GLY A 290 34.73 -0.17 8.43
N VAL A 291 33.55 -0.74 8.69
CA VAL A 291 32.36 0.02 9.09
C VAL A 291 32.15 -0.17 10.59
N ILE A 292 32.19 0.94 11.33
CA ILE A 292 31.95 0.94 12.78
C ILE A 292 30.78 1.86 13.06
N TYR A 293 29.80 1.34 13.80
CA TYR A 293 28.65 2.11 14.24
C TYR A 293 29.07 3.29 15.13
N GLY A 294 28.55 4.48 14.84
CA GLY A 294 28.86 5.72 15.54
C GLY A 294 30.12 6.44 15.03
N ASN A 295 30.90 5.85 14.12
CA ASN A 295 32.07 6.53 13.59
C ASN A 295 31.71 7.61 12.59
N THR A 296 32.44 8.72 12.64
CA THR A 296 32.40 9.76 11.61
C THR A 296 33.10 9.23 10.36
N ILE A 297 32.38 9.14 9.24
CA ILE A 297 32.89 8.60 7.97
C ILE A 297 32.94 9.63 6.84
N VAL A 298 32.17 10.72 6.97
CA VAL A 298 32.20 11.89 6.10
C VAL A 298 32.22 13.11 7.03
N THR A 299 32.79 14.24 6.59
CA THR A 299 32.86 15.48 7.39
C THR A 299 31.53 15.78 8.07
N ASP A 300 31.54 15.89 9.40
CA ASP A 300 30.38 16.12 10.27
C ASP A 300 29.24 15.09 10.18
N HIS A 301 29.49 13.89 9.64
CA HIS A 301 28.48 12.84 9.50
C HIS A 301 28.97 11.48 10.00
N GLN A 302 28.22 10.91 10.95
CA GLN A 302 28.46 9.59 11.50
C GLN A 302 27.59 8.51 10.86
N TYR A 303 28.15 7.31 10.75
CA TYR A 303 27.43 6.12 10.31
C TYR A 303 26.72 5.47 11.48
N GLN A 304 25.40 5.29 11.40
CA GLN A 304 24.61 4.61 12.42
C GLN A 304 23.74 3.51 11.78
N GLY A 305 24.28 2.77 10.82
CA GLY A 305 23.56 1.71 10.12
C GLY A 305 22.58 2.20 9.03
N PRO A 306 22.15 1.30 8.14
CA PRO A 306 21.28 1.63 7.01
C PRO A 306 19.82 1.86 7.40
N PHE A 307 19.43 1.48 8.62
CA PHE A 307 18.06 1.66 9.10
C PHE A 307 18.00 2.49 10.38
N ARG A 308 16.87 3.18 10.53
CA ARG A 308 16.46 3.89 11.73
C ARG A 308 15.33 3.13 12.41
N VAL A 309 15.56 2.75 13.66
CA VAL A 309 14.53 2.18 14.52
C VAL A 309 13.60 3.29 15.04
N LEU A 310 12.28 3.08 14.94
CA LEU A 310 11.27 4.01 15.47
C LEU A 310 10.55 3.43 16.68
N ALA A 311 10.46 4.23 17.75
CA ALA A 311 9.68 3.92 18.96
C ALA A 311 9.90 2.49 19.49
N GLN A 312 11.17 2.05 19.59
CA GLN A 312 11.55 0.68 19.96
C GLN A 312 10.91 0.20 21.26
N SER A 313 10.70 1.10 22.22
CA SER A 313 10.04 0.79 23.50
C SER A 313 8.59 0.32 23.36
N THR A 314 7.96 0.54 22.21
CA THR A 314 6.57 0.14 21.92
C THR A 314 6.49 -1.11 21.05
N TRP A 315 7.64 -1.67 20.65
CA TRP A 315 7.70 -2.88 19.84
C TRP A 315 7.15 -4.08 20.62
N GLN A 316 6.62 -5.05 19.87
CA GLN A 316 6.06 -6.29 20.38
C GLN A 316 6.98 -7.49 20.12
N ILE A 317 8.19 -7.19 19.64
CA ILE A 317 9.29 -8.12 19.38
C ILE A 317 10.58 -7.54 19.98
N SER A 318 11.39 -8.38 20.60
CA SER A 318 12.61 -7.97 21.31
C SER A 318 13.65 -9.09 21.37
N GLY A 319 14.76 -8.86 22.07
CA GLY A 319 15.75 -9.89 22.36
C GLY A 319 16.29 -10.63 21.12
N GLY A 320 16.38 -11.95 21.21
CA GLY A 320 16.85 -12.82 20.13
C GLY A 320 15.86 -12.93 18.97
N ALA A 321 14.56 -12.68 19.20
CA ALA A 321 13.53 -12.75 18.15
C ALA A 321 13.71 -11.65 17.08
N LEU A 322 14.43 -10.56 17.40
CA LEU A 322 14.75 -9.49 16.46
C LEU A 322 15.53 -9.95 15.23
N PHE A 323 16.29 -11.04 15.36
CA PHE A 323 17.22 -11.51 14.35
C PHE A 323 16.88 -12.92 13.89
N SER A 324 16.92 -13.16 12.58
CA SER A 324 16.74 -14.48 12.00
C SER A 324 17.84 -14.78 10.99
N ALA A 325 18.71 -15.72 11.35
CA ALA A 325 19.57 -16.37 10.37
C ALA A 325 18.70 -17.26 9.48
N VAL A 326 18.63 -16.93 8.19
CA VAL A 326 17.90 -17.71 7.19
C VAL A 326 18.82 -18.76 6.57
N ASN A 327 18.23 -19.87 6.12
CA ASN A 327 18.88 -20.90 5.31
C ASN A 327 17.79 -21.66 4.53
N ALA A 328 18.18 -22.62 3.70
CA ALA A 328 17.27 -23.41 2.88
C ALA A 328 16.09 -24.04 3.66
N THR A 329 16.27 -24.32 4.95
CA THR A 329 15.24 -24.93 5.82
C THR A 329 14.66 -23.99 6.87
N THR A 330 15.32 -22.87 7.16
CA THR A 330 14.93 -21.93 8.22
C THR A 330 14.40 -20.65 7.59
N LYS A 331 13.09 -20.43 7.74
CA LYS A 331 12.41 -19.22 7.26
C LYS A 331 12.71 -18.02 8.14
N ALA A 332 12.61 -16.84 7.55
CA ALA A 332 12.70 -15.58 8.26
C ALA A 332 11.51 -15.36 9.22
N SER A 333 11.78 -14.84 10.42
CA SER A 333 10.75 -14.49 11.40
C SER A 333 11.00 -13.18 12.16
N GLY A 334 12.22 -12.64 12.10
CA GLY A 334 12.68 -11.44 12.78
C GLY A 334 12.55 -10.17 11.92
N ILE A 335 13.37 -9.17 12.22
CA ILE A 335 13.41 -7.88 11.51
C ILE A 335 14.66 -7.80 10.62
N PHE A 336 15.78 -8.32 11.12
CA PHE A 336 17.07 -8.30 10.46
C PHE A 336 17.65 -9.72 10.40
N GLN A 337 18.58 -9.97 9.48
CA GLN A 337 19.39 -11.19 9.56
C GLN A 337 20.55 -11.04 10.55
N SER A 338 21.13 -9.84 10.67
CA SER A 338 22.33 -9.60 11.47
C SER A 338 22.36 -8.20 12.07
N ALA A 339 23.33 -7.95 12.95
CA ALA A 339 23.64 -6.64 13.52
C ALA A 339 25.14 -6.49 13.78
N PHE A 340 25.63 -5.25 13.80
CA PHE A 340 27.02 -4.95 14.19
C PHE A 340 27.33 -5.40 15.62
N THR A 341 26.36 -5.24 16.53
CA THR A 341 26.40 -5.79 17.89
C THR A 341 25.20 -6.70 18.09
N ALA A 342 25.45 -7.95 18.47
CA ALA A 342 24.40 -8.95 18.69
C ALA A 342 23.34 -8.43 19.68
N GLY A 343 22.06 -8.59 19.32
CA GLY A 343 20.92 -8.18 20.15
C GLY A 343 20.54 -6.70 20.06
N VAL A 344 21.28 -5.86 19.33
CA VAL A 344 21.01 -4.41 19.24
C VAL A 344 20.27 -4.06 17.95
N ALA A 345 18.94 -3.91 18.03
CA ALA A 345 18.08 -3.59 16.88
C ALA A 345 18.53 -2.35 16.08
N ALA A 346 18.99 -1.30 16.78
CA ALA A 346 19.44 -0.05 16.17
C ALA A 346 20.70 -0.21 15.30
N GLN A 347 21.37 -1.37 15.37
CA GLN A 347 22.56 -1.72 14.60
C GLN A 347 22.29 -2.86 13.61
N GLY A 348 21.01 -3.16 13.33
CA GLY A 348 20.62 -4.20 12.38
C GLY A 348 20.90 -3.85 10.92
N TYR A 349 21.22 -4.88 10.14
CA TYR A 349 21.39 -4.84 8.68
C TYR A 349 20.93 -6.18 8.08
N ASN A 350 20.91 -6.29 6.75
CA ASN A 350 20.21 -7.32 5.99
C ASN A 350 18.75 -7.42 6.46
N SER A 351 17.99 -6.34 6.26
CA SER A 351 16.62 -6.24 6.73
C SER A 351 15.65 -7.10 5.92
N PHE A 352 14.60 -7.58 6.57
CA PHE A 352 13.45 -8.18 5.90
C PHE A 352 12.42 -7.15 5.44
N LEU A 353 12.68 -5.84 5.55
CA LEU A 353 11.79 -4.79 5.06
C LEU A 353 11.58 -4.93 3.54
N PHE A 354 10.32 -4.99 3.12
CA PHE A 354 9.94 -5.21 1.72
C PHE A 354 10.14 -3.94 0.84
N PRO A 355 10.47 -4.10 -0.44
CA PRO A 355 11.18 -5.25 -0.99
C PRO A 355 12.60 -5.32 -0.41
N ARG A 356 13.17 -6.53 -0.32
CA ARG A 356 14.54 -6.70 0.20
C ARG A 356 15.58 -6.31 -0.84
N ALA A 357 15.35 -6.68 -2.10
CA ALA A 357 16.09 -6.22 -3.27
C ALA A 357 15.12 -5.96 -4.42
N THR A 358 15.54 -5.15 -5.38
CA THR A 358 14.68 -4.64 -6.47
C THR A 358 15.48 -4.47 -7.75
N GLN A 359 14.78 -4.44 -8.88
CA GLN A 359 15.30 -3.87 -10.12
C GLN A 359 14.62 -2.53 -10.39
N MET A 360 15.31 -1.63 -11.10
CA MET A 360 14.76 -0.36 -11.54
C MET A 360 14.84 -0.26 -13.06
N SER A 361 13.77 0.20 -13.70
CA SER A 361 13.82 0.53 -15.12
C SER A 361 14.58 1.85 -15.30
N LEU A 362 15.70 1.80 -16.01
CA LEU A 362 16.62 2.92 -16.22
C LEU A 362 16.89 3.14 -17.71
N GLN A 363 17.28 4.36 -18.06
CA GLN A 363 17.78 4.68 -19.40
C GLN A 363 19.18 4.11 -19.63
N SER A 364 19.54 3.92 -20.90
CA SER A 364 20.90 3.56 -21.27
C SER A 364 21.91 4.61 -20.77
N GLY A 365 23.09 4.16 -20.36
CA GLY A 365 24.17 5.04 -19.88
C GLY A 365 24.05 5.48 -18.42
N VAL A 366 22.95 5.17 -17.73
CA VAL A 366 22.74 5.53 -16.32
C VAL A 366 23.55 4.60 -15.41
N GLU A 367 24.60 5.14 -14.79
CA GLU A 367 25.39 4.43 -13.80
C GLU A 367 24.57 4.16 -12.54
N HIS A 368 24.73 2.97 -11.96
CA HIS A 368 23.93 2.54 -10.80
C HIS A 368 24.68 1.50 -9.96
N PHE A 369 24.26 1.34 -8.71
CA PHE A 369 24.75 0.27 -7.84
C PHE A 369 23.85 -0.95 -7.91
N SER A 370 24.38 -2.05 -8.42
CA SER A 370 23.64 -3.29 -8.56
C SER A 370 24.56 -4.52 -8.48
N SER A 371 23.93 -5.68 -8.50
CA SER A 371 24.54 -6.99 -8.45
C SER A 371 23.75 -7.97 -9.32
N THR A 372 24.43 -8.90 -9.97
CA THR A 372 23.79 -9.96 -10.77
C THR A 372 22.88 -10.86 -9.93
N LEU A 373 23.15 -11.00 -8.63
CA LEU A 373 22.35 -11.75 -7.67
C LEU A 373 21.69 -10.82 -6.63
N PRO A 374 20.47 -11.13 -6.16
CA PRO A 374 19.67 -10.20 -5.36
C PRO A 374 20.26 -9.80 -4.00
N PHE A 375 21.00 -10.70 -3.36
CA PHE A 375 21.46 -10.53 -1.98
C PHE A 375 22.98 -10.41 -1.85
N GLU A 376 23.70 -10.31 -2.96
CA GLU A 376 25.16 -10.12 -3.00
C GLU A 376 25.57 -8.65 -2.83
N ALA A 377 26.86 -8.41 -2.57
CA ALA A 377 27.39 -7.05 -2.48
C ALA A 377 27.23 -6.31 -3.81
N ARG A 378 26.74 -5.05 -3.76
CA ARG A 378 26.45 -4.27 -4.97
C ARG A 378 27.67 -3.46 -5.35
N THR A 379 27.91 -3.37 -6.65
CA THR A 379 29.05 -2.62 -7.21
C THR A 379 28.56 -1.56 -8.17
N LEU A 380 29.37 -0.53 -8.39
CA LEU A 380 29.06 0.50 -9.37
C LEU A 380 29.21 -0.07 -10.78
N VAL A 381 28.12 -0.08 -11.55
CA VAL A 381 28.12 -0.41 -12.97
C VAL A 381 28.54 0.84 -13.75
N ASN A 382 29.84 0.97 -13.99
CA ASN A 382 30.42 2.07 -14.76
C ASN A 382 29.94 2.03 -16.22
N GLY A 383 29.54 3.19 -16.75
CA GLY A 383 28.95 3.29 -18.09
C GLY A 383 27.49 2.85 -18.21
N GLY A 384 26.86 2.42 -17.10
CA GLY A 384 25.42 2.14 -17.01
C GLY A 384 24.93 1.00 -17.90
N LEU A 385 23.63 0.99 -18.20
CA LEU A 385 23.02 -0.02 -19.06
C LEU A 385 23.37 0.22 -20.54
N ALA A 386 23.71 -0.86 -21.26
CA ALA A 386 24.00 -0.79 -22.70
C ALA A 386 22.78 -0.42 -23.55
N ALA A 387 21.58 -0.71 -23.06
CA ALA A 387 20.31 -0.28 -23.61
C ALA A 387 19.34 0.02 -22.46
N SER A 388 18.34 0.88 -22.68
CA SER A 388 17.32 1.16 -21.67
C SER A 388 16.59 -0.13 -21.29
N GLY A 389 16.35 -0.34 -20.00
CA GLY A 389 15.80 -1.58 -19.48
C GLY A 389 15.89 -1.66 -17.97
N ASP A 390 15.66 -2.85 -17.42
CA ASP A 390 15.79 -3.08 -15.99
C ASP A 390 17.26 -3.22 -15.59
N SER A 391 17.61 -2.60 -14.47
CA SER A 391 18.90 -2.79 -13.82
C SER A 391 19.06 -4.24 -13.35
N ASP A 392 20.31 -4.61 -13.07
CA ASP A 392 20.59 -5.72 -12.16
C ASP A 392 20.03 -5.42 -10.75
N TRP A 393 20.19 -6.33 -9.80
CA TRP A 393 19.58 -6.22 -8.48
C TRP A 393 20.22 -5.13 -7.61
N MET A 394 19.39 -4.19 -7.17
CA MET A 394 19.71 -3.10 -6.27
C MET A 394 19.16 -3.36 -4.86
N ASP A 395 19.67 -2.63 -3.86
CA ASP A 395 19.10 -2.65 -2.50
C ASP A 395 17.63 -2.19 -2.51
N GLY A 396 16.77 -2.83 -1.73
CA GLY A 396 15.34 -2.55 -1.70
C GLY A 396 14.95 -1.11 -1.30
N CYS A 397 15.85 -0.40 -0.59
CA CYS A 397 15.69 1.02 -0.29
C CYS A 397 15.48 1.85 -1.57
N ASN A 398 16.14 1.49 -2.67
CA ASN A 398 16.02 2.18 -3.95
C ASN A 398 14.57 2.23 -4.45
N LYS A 399 13.83 1.12 -4.32
CA LYS A 399 12.41 1.07 -4.68
C LYS A 399 11.53 1.82 -3.69
N ARG A 400 11.83 1.73 -2.38
CA ARG A 400 11.04 2.45 -1.36
C ARG A 400 11.15 3.96 -1.51
N VAL A 401 12.35 4.48 -1.79
CA VAL A 401 12.52 5.93 -2.04
C VAL A 401 11.93 6.34 -3.39
N SER A 402 12.09 5.53 -4.45
CA SER A 402 11.53 5.86 -5.75
C SER A 402 10.00 5.83 -5.75
N THR A 403 9.37 4.97 -4.96
CA THR A 403 7.91 4.83 -4.91
C THR A 403 7.25 5.60 -3.77
N TYR A 404 7.99 6.49 -3.10
CA TYR A 404 7.48 7.27 -1.98
C TYR A 404 6.46 8.33 -2.44
N ASP A 405 5.28 8.30 -1.84
CA ASP A 405 4.24 9.32 -1.97
C ASP A 405 4.31 10.28 -0.77
N SER A 406 4.71 11.52 -1.04
CA SER A 406 4.80 12.57 -0.03
C SER A 406 3.44 13.07 0.48
N TYR A 407 2.37 12.90 -0.28
CA TYR A 407 1.03 13.34 0.12
C TYR A 407 0.40 12.35 1.11
N ALA A 408 0.46 11.06 0.78
CA ALA A 408 -0.02 9.99 1.65
C ALA A 408 0.99 9.61 2.75
N ASN A 409 2.28 9.96 2.59
CA ASN A 409 3.40 9.48 3.40
C ASN A 409 3.49 7.94 3.38
N GLU A 410 3.39 7.36 2.18
CA GLU A 410 3.34 5.91 1.91
C GLU A 410 4.42 5.51 0.89
N THR A 411 4.91 4.27 0.98
CA THR A 411 5.81 3.64 -0.01
C THR A 411 5.22 2.33 -0.49
N ILE A 412 5.89 1.64 -1.41
CA ILE A 412 5.55 0.24 -1.75
C ILE A 412 5.54 -0.72 -0.54
N ALA A 413 6.27 -0.38 0.53
CA ALA A 413 6.32 -1.16 1.76
C ALA A 413 5.19 -0.83 2.74
N SER A 414 4.45 0.25 2.52
CA SER A 414 3.45 0.72 3.50
C SER A 414 2.23 -0.18 3.55
N CYS A 415 1.79 -0.49 4.76
CA CYS A 415 0.64 -1.36 4.98
C CYS A 415 -0.15 -1.05 6.25
N ASN A 416 -1.29 -1.71 6.37
CA ASN A 416 -2.03 -1.88 7.62
C ASN A 416 -2.60 -3.31 7.68
N VAL A 417 -2.96 -3.81 8.85
CA VAL A 417 -3.46 -5.17 9.02
C VAL A 417 -4.50 -5.22 10.12
N VAL A 418 -5.52 -6.06 9.95
CA VAL A 418 -6.57 -6.24 10.96
C VAL A 418 -6.04 -6.98 12.18
N ALA A 419 -6.25 -6.38 13.35
CA ALA A 419 -6.08 -7.04 14.63
C ALA A 419 -7.17 -8.10 14.83
N THR A 420 -8.43 -7.70 14.63
CA THR A 420 -9.60 -8.57 14.78
C THR A 420 -10.67 -8.27 13.73
N ILE A 421 -11.42 -9.30 13.38
CA ILE A 421 -12.63 -9.21 12.55
C ILE A 421 -13.82 -9.60 13.43
N GLU A 422 -14.83 -8.74 13.48
CA GLU A 422 -16.06 -8.93 14.24
C GLU A 422 -17.25 -9.12 13.30
N ILE A 423 -18.08 -10.12 13.58
CA ILE A 423 -19.38 -10.28 12.91
C ILE A 423 -20.43 -9.69 13.85
N LEU A 424 -21.20 -8.75 13.31
CA LEU A 424 -22.24 -8.00 14.02
C LEU A 424 -23.61 -8.35 13.43
N ALA A 425 -24.62 -8.45 14.28
CA ALA A 425 -26.02 -8.39 13.86
C ALA A 425 -26.67 -7.12 14.41
N THR A 426 -27.54 -6.52 13.60
CA THR A 426 -28.39 -5.42 14.08
C THR A 426 -29.61 -6.01 14.75
N ASP A 427 -29.88 -5.64 16.00
CA ASP A 427 -31.08 -6.07 16.73
C ASP A 427 -32.33 -5.28 16.30
N ASN A 428 -33.49 -5.64 16.87
CA ASN A 428 -34.78 -5.00 16.57
C ASN A 428 -34.84 -3.52 17.01
N SER A 429 -33.91 -3.08 17.87
CA SER A 429 -33.78 -1.69 18.33
C SER A 429 -32.83 -0.86 17.46
N GLY A 430 -32.19 -1.49 16.46
CA GLY A 430 -31.20 -0.86 15.58
C GLY A 430 -29.78 -0.85 16.14
N GLN A 431 -29.51 -1.55 17.25
CA GLN A 431 -28.19 -1.62 17.86
C GLN A 431 -27.37 -2.80 17.34
N ASP A 432 -26.06 -2.61 17.20
CA ASP A 432 -25.13 -3.64 16.72
C ASP A 432 -24.65 -4.54 17.88
N VAL A 433 -24.95 -5.83 17.81
CA VAL A 433 -24.50 -6.87 18.77
C VAL A 433 -23.39 -7.72 18.14
N VAL A 434 -22.28 -7.94 18.87
CA VAL A 434 -21.16 -8.78 18.41
C VAL A 434 -21.49 -10.25 18.57
N LEU A 435 -21.52 -11.00 17.46
CA LEU A 435 -21.78 -12.43 17.43
C LEU A 435 -20.50 -13.28 17.52
N ASN A 436 -19.45 -12.82 16.84
CA ASN A 436 -18.14 -13.47 16.85
C ASN A 436 -17.03 -12.42 16.71
N THR A 437 -15.88 -12.70 17.34
CA THR A 437 -14.62 -12.00 17.13
C THR A 437 -13.54 -13.03 16.83
N THR A 438 -12.76 -12.82 15.77
CA THR A 438 -11.58 -13.64 15.45
C THR A 438 -10.33 -12.79 15.27
N SER A 439 -9.19 -13.28 15.75
CA SER A 439 -7.85 -12.75 15.45
C SER A 439 -7.06 -13.65 14.52
N LYS A 440 -7.61 -14.81 14.12
CA LYS A 440 -6.91 -15.83 13.33
C LYS A 440 -6.86 -15.52 11.83
N VAL A 441 -7.85 -14.80 11.33
CA VAL A 441 -7.97 -14.42 9.92
C VAL A 441 -7.47 -12.98 9.75
N LYS A 442 -6.65 -12.74 8.72
CA LYS A 442 -5.95 -11.48 8.49
C LYS A 442 -6.25 -10.89 7.12
N LEU A 443 -6.91 -9.74 7.13
CA LEU A 443 -6.93 -8.82 6.00
C LEU A 443 -5.80 -7.81 6.17
N GLN A 444 -4.94 -7.73 5.16
CA GLN A 444 -3.86 -6.76 5.06
C GLN A 444 -4.18 -5.76 3.96
N LEU A 445 -3.91 -4.50 4.22
CA LEU A 445 -4.04 -3.42 3.25
C LEU A 445 -2.65 -3.01 2.79
N SER A 446 -2.47 -2.95 1.48
CA SER A 446 -1.34 -2.29 0.84
C SER A 446 -1.77 -0.92 0.31
N ARG A 447 -0.79 -0.16 -0.20
CA ARG A 447 -1.03 1.12 -0.86
C ARG A 447 -2.09 1.01 -1.96
N ALA A 448 -2.71 2.14 -2.29
CA ALA A 448 -3.65 2.19 -3.38
C ALA A 448 -2.96 1.75 -4.68
N SER A 449 -3.66 0.94 -5.48
CA SER A 449 -3.14 0.41 -6.74
C SER A 449 -4.16 0.67 -7.86
N THR A 450 -3.69 1.06 -9.04
CA THR A 450 -4.48 0.99 -10.27
C THR A 450 -3.70 0.20 -11.30
N LYS A 451 -4.04 -1.07 -11.50
CA LYS A 451 -3.38 -1.86 -12.55
C LYS A 451 -3.92 -1.41 -13.93
N ASN A 452 -3.06 -1.21 -14.93
CA ASN A 452 -3.46 -1.04 -16.32
C ASN A 452 -3.95 -2.38 -16.91
N TYR A 453 -4.31 -2.38 -18.18
CA TYR A 453 -4.69 -3.59 -18.92
C TYR A 453 -3.54 -4.63 -19.00
N ASP A 454 -2.28 -4.22 -18.78
CA ASP A 454 -1.09 -5.08 -18.67
C ASP A 454 -0.75 -5.49 -17.22
N GLY A 455 -1.60 -5.16 -16.23
CA GLY A 455 -1.37 -5.48 -14.82
C GLY A 455 -0.39 -4.57 -14.06
N ARG A 456 0.10 -3.47 -14.67
CA ARG A 456 1.07 -2.52 -14.10
C ARG A 456 0.40 -1.35 -13.36
N GLU A 457 0.97 -0.93 -12.23
CA GLU A 457 0.39 0.17 -11.43
C GLU A 457 0.48 1.54 -12.13
N MET A 458 -0.64 2.28 -12.20
CA MET A 458 -0.85 3.50 -12.99
C MET A 458 -1.17 4.75 -12.17
N LEU A 459 -1.13 4.70 -10.84
CA LEU A 459 -1.41 5.88 -10.02
C LEU A 459 -0.20 6.82 -9.98
N TYR A 460 -0.49 8.12 -9.90
CA TYR A 460 0.50 9.18 -9.66
C TYR A 460 1.41 8.91 -8.44
N SER A 461 0.89 8.22 -7.42
CA SER A 461 1.62 7.78 -6.22
C SER A 461 2.39 6.47 -6.37
N SER A 462 2.15 5.70 -7.45
CA SER A 462 2.88 4.47 -7.76
C SER A 462 4.04 4.69 -8.74
N LEU A 463 4.08 5.84 -9.42
CA LEU A 463 5.17 6.21 -10.33
C LEU A 463 6.47 6.47 -9.57
N ASN A 464 7.59 6.07 -10.19
CA ASN A 464 8.92 6.39 -9.68
C ASN A 464 9.09 7.92 -9.58
N SER A 465 9.60 8.39 -8.46
CA SER A 465 10.02 9.76 -8.26
C SER A 465 11.29 10.03 -9.05
N CYS A 466 11.37 11.19 -9.66
CA CYS A 466 12.51 11.57 -10.47
C CYS A 466 12.91 13.02 -10.20
N THR A 467 14.20 13.30 -10.38
CA THR A 467 14.70 14.67 -10.45
C THR A 467 14.83 15.11 -11.90
N ASN A 468 15.17 14.16 -12.78
CA ASN A 468 15.31 14.31 -14.22
C ASN A 468 14.93 12.99 -14.91
N SER A 469 14.93 12.99 -16.24
CA SER A 469 14.48 11.87 -17.06
C SER A 469 15.45 10.69 -17.04
N SER A 470 16.71 10.89 -16.62
CA SER A 470 17.67 9.80 -16.41
C SER A 470 17.30 8.90 -15.23
N ALA A 471 16.48 9.38 -14.29
CA ALA A 471 15.94 8.58 -13.19
C ALA A 471 14.69 7.75 -13.57
N CYS A 472 14.28 7.80 -14.84
CA CYS A 472 13.10 7.12 -15.38
C CYS A 472 13.46 6.03 -16.40
N GLY A 473 12.49 5.23 -16.81
CA GLY A 473 12.67 4.26 -17.90
C GLY A 473 12.97 4.92 -19.26
N GLY A 474 13.46 4.13 -20.22
CA GLY A 474 13.76 4.62 -21.57
C GLY A 474 12.57 5.23 -22.31
N ASP A 475 11.37 4.70 -22.04
CA ASP A 475 10.10 5.18 -22.59
C ASP A 475 9.35 6.09 -21.61
N GLU A 476 10.04 6.68 -20.64
CA GLU A 476 9.46 7.57 -19.64
C GLU A 476 10.18 8.92 -19.60
N CYS A 477 9.48 9.95 -19.13
CA CYS A 477 9.98 11.31 -18.93
C CYS A 477 9.70 11.79 -17.51
N CYS A 478 10.60 12.59 -16.96
CA CYS A 478 10.39 13.19 -15.65
C CYS A 478 9.53 14.47 -15.74
N PHE A 479 8.32 14.43 -15.18
CA PHE A 479 7.42 15.58 -15.07
C PHE A 479 6.82 15.68 -13.67
N ASN A 480 6.86 16.88 -13.07
CA ASN A 480 6.41 17.12 -11.70
C ASN A 480 7.01 16.13 -10.68
N SER A 481 8.31 15.85 -10.84
CA SER A 481 9.07 14.89 -10.03
C SER A 481 8.55 13.45 -10.07
N ARG A 482 7.87 13.04 -11.14
CA ARG A 482 7.41 11.66 -11.39
C ARG A 482 7.73 11.21 -12.81
N CYS A 483 8.02 9.93 -12.98
CA CYS A 483 8.26 9.31 -14.28
C CYS A 483 6.93 9.00 -14.98
N TRP A 484 6.70 9.59 -16.14
CA TRP A 484 5.51 9.39 -16.96
C TRP A 484 5.86 8.68 -18.26
N SER A 485 5.03 7.75 -18.71
CA SER A 485 5.18 7.15 -20.04
C SER A 485 5.17 8.22 -21.14
N LYS A 486 6.05 8.07 -22.13
CA LYS A 486 6.12 8.91 -23.34
C LYS A 486 4.86 8.83 -24.20
N GLU A 487 4.04 7.79 -24.02
CA GLU A 487 2.71 7.71 -24.63
C GLU A 487 1.75 8.77 -24.08
N ILE A 488 1.96 9.18 -22.81
CA ILE A 488 1.17 10.20 -22.14
C ILE A 488 1.81 11.58 -22.34
N VAL A 489 3.13 11.65 -22.21
CA VAL A 489 3.90 12.89 -22.32
C VAL A 489 4.85 12.78 -23.50
N SER A 490 4.46 13.38 -24.63
CA SER A 490 5.10 13.11 -25.93
C SER A 490 6.59 13.51 -26.05
N GLN A 491 7.12 14.34 -25.13
CA GLN A 491 8.55 14.70 -25.04
C GLN A 491 8.98 15.00 -23.60
N CYS A 492 10.24 14.73 -23.27
CA CYS A 492 10.80 15.06 -21.96
C CYS A 492 11.15 16.55 -21.87
N LEU A 493 11.04 17.14 -20.67
CA LEU A 493 11.32 18.57 -20.42
C LEU A 493 12.75 18.98 -20.80
N GLU A 494 13.68 18.03 -20.78
CA GLU A 494 15.11 18.20 -21.10
C GLU A 494 15.40 18.15 -22.60
N ASP A 495 14.45 17.68 -23.42
CA ASP A 495 14.59 17.56 -24.88
C ASP A 495 14.08 18.81 -25.63
N VAL A 496 13.70 19.88 -24.92
CA VAL A 496 13.08 21.08 -25.51
C VAL A 496 13.93 22.33 -25.25
N ASP A 497 14.38 22.98 -26.33
CA ASP A 497 15.33 24.12 -26.30
C ASP A 497 14.76 25.45 -25.76
N VAL A 498 13.46 25.55 -25.43
CA VAL A 498 12.83 26.83 -25.05
C VAL A 498 11.78 26.63 -23.94
N ILE A 499 12.08 27.14 -22.73
CA ILE A 499 11.12 27.29 -21.63
C ILE A 499 10.71 28.76 -21.55
N GLY A 500 9.44 29.04 -21.82
CA GLY A 500 8.82 30.34 -21.54
C GLY A 500 7.64 30.16 -20.58
N ASN A 501 7.34 31.18 -19.76
CA ASN A 501 6.15 31.20 -18.91
C ASN A 501 5.19 32.31 -19.36
N LEU A 502 4.84 32.28 -20.65
CA LEU A 502 3.98 33.28 -21.26
C LEU A 502 2.53 33.09 -20.81
N ALA A 503 1.89 34.19 -20.43
CA ALA A 503 0.50 34.21 -19.99
C ALA A 503 -0.47 34.00 -21.16
N THR A 504 -1.70 33.57 -20.87
CA THR A 504 -2.77 33.47 -21.86
C THR A 504 -2.93 34.78 -22.65
N GLY A 505 -3.01 34.69 -23.98
CA GLY A 505 -3.12 35.81 -24.91
C GLY A 505 -1.78 36.38 -25.39
N GLN A 506 -0.64 35.94 -24.83
CA GLN A 506 0.68 36.34 -25.33
C GLN A 506 1.09 35.54 -26.56
N SER A 507 1.90 36.15 -27.43
CA SER A 507 2.35 35.53 -28.68
C SER A 507 3.32 34.39 -28.38
N CYS A 508 3.08 33.22 -28.95
CA CYS A 508 3.91 32.03 -28.78
C CYS A 508 4.22 31.39 -30.14
N ALA A 509 5.39 30.76 -30.24
CA ALA A 509 5.78 29.90 -31.36
C ALA A 509 5.68 28.41 -31.02
N SER A 510 5.79 28.08 -29.72
CA SER A 510 5.81 26.72 -29.18
C SER A 510 4.88 26.60 -27.98
N ASP A 511 4.34 25.40 -27.77
CA ASP A 511 3.53 25.07 -26.59
C ASP A 511 4.25 25.32 -25.27
N TYR A 512 5.54 25.02 -25.25
CA TYR A 512 6.40 25.12 -24.07
C TYR A 512 6.79 26.57 -23.73
N GLU A 513 6.39 27.55 -24.55
CA GLU A 513 6.51 28.96 -24.22
C GLU A 513 5.34 29.44 -23.34
N CYS A 514 4.22 28.71 -23.30
CA CYS A 514 3.01 29.10 -22.58
C CYS A 514 2.95 28.47 -21.19
N SER A 515 2.48 29.24 -20.19
CA SER A 515 2.23 28.74 -18.82
C SER A 515 1.21 27.60 -18.78
N SER A 516 0.33 27.55 -19.78
CA SER A 516 -0.70 26.54 -19.97
C SER A 516 -0.26 25.36 -20.83
N PHE A 517 0.99 25.35 -21.30
CA PHE A 517 1.50 24.42 -22.31
C PHE A 517 0.64 24.36 -23.59
N CYS A 518 -0.15 25.40 -23.85
CA CYS A 518 -0.99 25.45 -25.02
C CYS A 518 -0.79 26.74 -25.82
N CYS A 519 -0.01 26.63 -26.88
CA CYS A 519 0.08 27.59 -27.96
C CYS A 519 -0.92 27.21 -29.06
N ASN A 520 -1.89 28.08 -29.30
CA ASN A 520 -2.83 27.90 -30.40
C ASN A 520 -2.18 28.41 -31.70
N GLN A 521 -1.66 27.49 -32.51
CA GLN A 521 -0.98 27.77 -33.77
C GLN A 521 -1.86 28.47 -34.82
N SER A 522 -3.19 28.45 -34.69
CA SER A 522 -4.08 29.21 -35.57
C SER A 522 -4.10 30.70 -35.24
N THR A 523 -3.77 31.06 -33.99
CA THR A 523 -3.75 32.45 -33.51
C THR A 523 -2.35 32.92 -33.10
N ASN A 524 -1.37 32.00 -33.05
CA ASN A 524 -0.05 32.17 -32.45
C ASN A 524 -0.10 32.80 -31.05
N THR A 525 -1.09 32.43 -30.24
CA THR A 525 -1.22 32.92 -28.86
C THR A 525 -1.43 31.80 -27.84
N CYS A 526 -0.98 32.04 -26.62
CA CYS A 526 -1.18 31.12 -25.50
C CYS A 526 -2.66 31.03 -25.15
N ALA A 527 -3.21 29.82 -25.17
CA ALA A 527 -4.61 29.52 -24.84
C ALA A 527 -4.71 28.84 -23.47
N VAL A 528 -5.87 28.93 -22.82
CA VAL A 528 -6.10 28.30 -21.50
C VAL A 528 -6.20 26.79 -21.66
N HIS A 529 -5.54 26.04 -20.77
CA HIS A 529 -5.70 24.60 -20.63
C HIS A 529 -5.80 24.25 -19.13
N VAL A 530 -7.00 23.91 -18.67
CA VAL A 530 -7.29 23.52 -17.29
C VAL A 530 -8.17 22.27 -17.33
N ASN A 531 -7.66 21.15 -16.81
CA ASN A 531 -8.36 19.87 -16.74
C ASN A 531 -8.55 19.46 -15.27
N THR A 532 -9.38 20.21 -14.54
CA THR A 532 -9.70 19.94 -13.13
C THR A 532 -11.17 19.55 -12.97
N THR A 533 -11.50 18.94 -11.83
CA THR A 533 -12.88 18.56 -11.47
C THR A 533 -13.82 19.76 -11.29
N GLU A 534 -13.27 20.95 -11.02
CA GLU A 534 -14.05 22.19 -10.80
C GLU A 534 -14.21 23.03 -12.07
N GLN A 535 -13.23 22.96 -12.98
CA GLN A 535 -13.23 23.70 -14.23
C GLN A 535 -12.49 22.91 -15.32
N THR A 536 -13.17 22.63 -16.43
CA THR A 536 -12.61 21.95 -17.60
C THR A 536 -12.62 22.90 -18.79
N VAL A 537 -11.53 23.64 -18.98
CA VAL A 537 -11.31 24.49 -20.16
C VAL A 537 -10.16 23.87 -20.95
N LEU A 538 -10.51 23.14 -22.00
CA LEU A 538 -9.55 22.45 -22.85
C LEU A 538 -9.17 23.34 -24.02
N CYS A 539 -7.88 23.36 -24.34
CA CYS A 539 -7.36 24.17 -25.43
C CYS A 539 -7.92 23.81 -26.82
N GLY A 540 -8.31 22.53 -27.01
CA GLY A 540 -9.11 22.10 -28.15
C GLY A 540 -8.42 22.23 -29.50
N LYS A 541 -7.16 21.81 -29.60
CA LYS A 541 -6.36 21.93 -30.82
C LYS A 541 -6.91 21.09 -31.97
N SER A 542 -6.93 21.68 -33.16
CA SER A 542 -7.41 20.99 -34.36
C SER A 542 -6.39 19.95 -34.84
N PRO A 543 -6.84 18.88 -35.53
CA PRO A 543 -5.93 17.94 -36.18
C PRO A 543 -4.88 18.65 -37.04
N GLY A 544 -3.63 18.21 -36.96
CA GLY A 544 -2.46 18.78 -37.62
C GLY A 544 -1.68 19.81 -36.79
N GLN A 545 -2.26 20.38 -35.73
CA GLN A 545 -1.56 21.30 -34.82
C GLN A 545 -0.63 20.57 -33.86
N ALA A 546 0.41 21.26 -33.39
CA ALA A 546 1.32 20.68 -32.39
C ALA A 546 0.56 20.28 -31.11
N CYS A 547 0.97 19.22 -30.42
CA CYS A 547 0.35 18.80 -29.16
C CYS A 547 1.38 18.26 -28.18
N VAL A 548 1.09 18.44 -26.89
CA VAL A 548 1.89 17.92 -25.78
C VAL A 548 1.35 16.57 -25.30
N ALA A 549 0.02 16.47 -25.17
CA ALA A 549 -0.72 15.25 -24.82
C ALA A 549 -2.08 15.22 -25.53
N LYS A 550 -2.74 14.05 -25.55
CA LYS A 550 -4.06 13.86 -26.20
C LYS A 550 -5.15 14.83 -25.70
N GLU A 551 -5.08 15.24 -24.44
CA GLU A 551 -6.04 16.15 -23.81
C GLU A 551 -6.01 17.57 -24.41
N PHE A 552 -4.89 17.94 -25.03
CA PHE A 552 -4.72 19.22 -25.72
C PHE A 552 -5.40 19.23 -27.09
N CYS A 553 -5.68 18.05 -27.65
CA CYS A 553 -6.39 17.89 -28.91
C CYS A 553 -7.90 18.07 -28.71
N ARG A 554 -8.58 18.53 -29.76
CA ARG A 554 -10.03 18.70 -29.78
C ARG A 554 -10.73 17.35 -29.63
N LYS A 555 -11.84 17.32 -28.88
CA LYS A 555 -12.74 16.17 -28.87
C LYS A 555 -13.55 16.13 -30.16
N GLU A 556 -13.62 14.95 -30.76
CA GLU A 556 -14.48 14.69 -31.91
C GLU A 556 -15.47 13.59 -31.57
N ASN A 557 -16.70 13.75 -32.03
CA ASN A 557 -17.76 12.78 -31.81
C ASN A 557 -17.56 11.61 -32.78
N ILE A 558 -17.08 10.48 -32.27
CA ILE A 558 -16.87 9.28 -33.08
C ILE A 558 -18.04 8.29 -32.90
N PRO A 559 -18.54 7.70 -34.00
CA PRO A 559 -19.57 6.68 -33.92
C PRO A 559 -18.96 5.40 -33.35
N THR A 560 -19.35 5.03 -32.13
CA THR A 560 -18.90 3.82 -31.45
C THR A 560 -20.07 2.86 -31.28
N CYS A 561 -19.91 1.62 -31.75
CA CYS A 561 -20.96 0.61 -31.72
C CYS A 561 -20.81 -0.34 -30.53
N PHE A 562 -21.90 -0.57 -29.81
CA PHE A 562 -21.97 -1.46 -28.66
C PHE A 562 -23.06 -2.51 -28.88
N LYS A 563 -22.88 -3.70 -28.30
CA LYS A 563 -23.97 -4.66 -28.12
C LYS A 563 -24.78 -4.17 -26.92
N VAL A 564 -26.03 -3.77 -27.15
CA VAL A 564 -26.89 -3.19 -26.11
C VAL A 564 -28.01 -4.17 -25.79
N LYS A 565 -28.27 -4.39 -24.51
CA LYS A 565 -29.39 -5.22 -24.05
C LYS A 565 -30.71 -4.58 -24.45
N THR A 566 -31.57 -5.35 -25.11
CA THR A 566 -32.88 -4.89 -25.61
C THR A 566 -34.06 -5.55 -24.90
N GLY A 567 -33.82 -6.57 -24.08
CA GLY A 567 -34.85 -7.24 -23.29
C GLY A 567 -34.43 -8.65 -22.86
N ILE A 568 -35.40 -9.44 -22.42
CA ILE A 568 -35.24 -10.84 -22.04
C ILE A 568 -36.39 -11.62 -22.69
N THR A 569 -36.14 -12.82 -23.21
CA THR A 569 -37.18 -13.72 -23.74
C THR A 569 -38.05 -14.27 -22.61
N PRO A 570 -39.26 -14.80 -22.91
CA PRO A 570 -40.12 -15.46 -21.92
C PRO A 570 -39.43 -16.63 -21.19
N GLU A 571 -38.42 -17.24 -21.80
CA GLU A 571 -37.61 -18.35 -21.27
C GLU A 571 -36.37 -17.87 -20.47
N GLY A 572 -36.23 -16.55 -20.26
CA GLY A 572 -35.16 -15.96 -19.45
C GLY A 572 -33.84 -15.68 -20.21
N GLN A 573 -33.81 -15.78 -21.54
CA GLN A 573 -32.60 -15.51 -22.32
C GLN A 573 -32.46 -14.01 -22.64
N GLN A 574 -31.26 -13.46 -22.45
CA GLN A 574 -31.00 -12.04 -22.69
C GLN A 574 -30.96 -11.70 -24.19
N LEU A 575 -31.77 -10.72 -24.61
CA LEU A 575 -31.79 -10.18 -25.97
C LEU A 575 -30.87 -8.96 -26.08
N CYS A 576 -30.16 -8.84 -27.20
CA CYS A 576 -29.31 -7.69 -27.47
C CYS A 576 -29.34 -7.30 -28.95
N ALA A 577 -28.98 -6.04 -29.24
CA ALA A 577 -28.84 -5.51 -30.59
C ALA A 577 -27.58 -4.63 -30.68
N LEU A 578 -26.98 -4.55 -31.87
CA LEU A 578 -25.90 -3.61 -32.14
C LEU A 578 -26.46 -2.19 -32.28
N ARG A 579 -26.02 -1.26 -31.43
CA ARG A 579 -26.38 0.17 -31.46
C ARG A 579 -25.13 1.02 -31.48
N CYS A 580 -25.08 2.04 -32.33
CA CYS A 580 -23.96 2.95 -32.42
C CYS A 580 -24.34 4.32 -31.85
N TYR A 581 -23.47 4.87 -31.01
CA TYR A 581 -23.64 6.17 -30.37
C TYR A 581 -22.45 7.07 -30.70
N ASN A 582 -22.69 8.38 -30.74
CA ASN A 582 -21.63 9.36 -30.91
C ASN A 582 -20.97 9.63 -29.55
N VAL A 583 -19.74 9.16 -29.38
CA VAL A 583 -18.97 9.32 -28.14
C VAL A 583 -17.95 10.44 -28.34
N PRO A 584 -17.91 11.47 -27.47
CA PRO A 584 -16.93 12.55 -27.56
C PRO A 584 -15.55 12.05 -27.12
N THR A 585 -14.66 11.78 -28.09
CA THR A 585 -13.32 11.21 -27.86
C THR A 585 -12.24 12.22 -28.23
N PHE A 586 -11.18 12.31 -27.42
CA PHE A 586 -10.02 13.14 -27.73
C PHE A 586 -9.29 12.63 -28.97
N GLY A 587 -8.78 13.52 -29.82
CA GLY A 587 -7.79 13.15 -30.82
C GLY A 587 -6.48 12.70 -30.19
N ASP A 588 -5.78 11.79 -30.86
CA ASP A 588 -4.48 11.30 -30.40
C ASP A 588 -3.38 12.31 -30.69
N CYS A 589 -2.37 12.36 -29.83
CA CYS A 589 -1.17 13.18 -30.07
C CYS A 589 -0.05 12.29 -30.60
N VAL A 590 0.09 12.21 -31.93
CA VAL A 590 1.06 11.31 -32.60
C VAL A 590 2.09 12.16 -33.33
N ASN A 591 3.39 11.89 -33.12
CA ASN A 591 4.48 12.68 -33.70
C ASN A 591 4.33 14.19 -33.46
N LEU A 592 3.98 14.55 -32.22
CA LEU A 592 3.71 15.92 -31.79
C LEU A 592 2.55 16.60 -32.53
N ARG A 593 1.68 15.88 -33.23
CA ARG A 593 0.55 16.47 -33.94
C ARG A 593 -0.75 15.83 -33.53
N CYS A 594 -1.78 16.66 -33.34
CA CYS A 594 -3.12 16.15 -33.13
C CYS A 594 -3.57 15.38 -34.36
N VAL A 595 -3.99 14.14 -34.16
CA VAL A 595 -4.62 13.30 -35.18
C VAL A 595 -6.08 13.12 -34.79
N ALA A 596 -6.96 13.12 -35.78
CA ALA A 596 -8.37 12.84 -35.53
C ALA A 596 -8.52 11.42 -34.96
N PRO A 597 -9.37 11.20 -33.94
CA PRO A 597 -9.55 9.88 -33.37
C PRO A 597 -10.14 8.93 -34.42
N ILE A 598 -9.59 7.73 -34.51
CA ILE A 598 -10.08 6.71 -35.45
C ILE A 598 -11.32 6.03 -34.84
N PRO A 599 -12.43 5.90 -35.57
CA PRO A 599 -13.59 5.17 -35.08
C PRO A 599 -13.21 3.71 -34.78
N PRO A 600 -13.56 3.18 -33.60
CA PRO A 600 -13.27 1.79 -33.26
C PRO A 600 -14.00 0.84 -34.22
N THR A 601 -13.39 -0.32 -34.49
CA THR A 601 -14.03 -1.36 -35.28
C THR A 601 -15.30 -1.86 -34.56
N PRO A 602 -16.45 -1.91 -35.26
CA PRO A 602 -17.67 -2.42 -34.64
C PRO A 602 -17.48 -3.88 -34.15
N PRO A 603 -18.01 -4.23 -32.96
CA PRO A 603 -17.89 -5.59 -32.46
C PRO A 603 -18.62 -6.56 -33.38
N ALA A 604 -18.05 -7.77 -33.56
CA ALA A 604 -18.67 -8.82 -34.34
C ALA A 604 -20.06 -9.16 -33.77
N PHE A 605 -21.09 -9.03 -34.60
CA PHE A 605 -22.48 -9.25 -34.22
C PHE A 605 -23.19 -9.98 -35.36
N ASP A 606 -23.71 -11.18 -35.08
CA ASP A 606 -24.57 -11.94 -35.98
C ASP A 606 -26.05 -11.64 -35.63
N PRO A 607 -26.80 -10.97 -36.51
CA PRO A 607 -28.21 -10.68 -36.28
C PRO A 607 -29.10 -11.92 -36.20
N ALA A 608 -28.68 -13.06 -36.78
CA ALA A 608 -29.44 -14.31 -36.79
C ALA A 608 -29.20 -15.16 -35.54
N ASN A 609 -28.03 -15.02 -34.90
CA ASN A 609 -27.70 -15.69 -33.64
C ASN A 609 -26.88 -14.74 -32.72
N PRO A 610 -27.54 -13.78 -32.05
CA PRO A 610 -26.85 -12.73 -31.32
C PRO A 610 -26.23 -13.27 -30.03
N ASN A 611 -24.89 -13.24 -29.94
CA ASN A 611 -24.20 -13.49 -28.67
C ASN A 611 -24.24 -12.23 -27.77
N CYS A 612 -25.02 -12.34 -26.69
CA CYS A 612 -25.32 -11.27 -25.75
C CYS A 612 -24.57 -11.33 -24.41
N SER A 613 -23.51 -12.16 -24.30
CA SER A 613 -22.68 -12.29 -23.09
C SER A 613 -22.06 -10.95 -22.65
N ASP A 614 -21.62 -10.16 -23.64
CA ASP A 614 -20.87 -8.92 -23.41
C ASP A 614 -21.75 -7.67 -23.69
N ALA A 615 -23.08 -7.85 -23.70
CA ALA A 615 -24.01 -6.76 -23.96
C ALA A 615 -24.12 -5.83 -22.74
N ILE A 616 -24.01 -4.52 -22.99
CA ILE A 616 -24.13 -3.48 -21.97
C ILE A 616 -25.56 -2.93 -21.92
N ASP A 617 -25.91 -2.27 -20.81
CA ASP A 617 -27.16 -1.52 -20.72
C ASP A 617 -27.12 -0.27 -21.63
N PRO A 618 -28.27 0.19 -22.16
CA PRO A 618 -28.33 1.37 -23.02
C PRO A 618 -27.75 2.60 -22.31
N PRO A 619 -26.71 3.26 -22.87
CA PRO A 619 -26.08 4.43 -22.28
C PRO A 619 -27.07 5.59 -22.10
N THR A 620 -27.12 6.19 -20.91
CA THR A 620 -28.02 7.32 -20.59
C THR A 620 -27.38 8.71 -20.78
N GLY A 621 -26.12 8.77 -21.20
CA GLY A 621 -25.36 9.99 -21.49
C GLY A 621 -23.91 9.67 -21.85
N PHE A 622 -23.23 10.57 -22.56
CA PHE A 622 -21.81 10.48 -22.91
C PHE A 622 -21.08 11.78 -22.64
#